data_AF-A0A1J5VAK1-F1
#
_entry.id   AF-A0A1J5VAK1-F1
#
_cell.length_a   1.000
_cell.length_b   1.000
_cell.length_c   1.000
_cell.angle_alpha   90.00
_cell.angle_beta   90.00
_cell.angle_gamma   90.00
#
_symmetry.space_group_name_H-M   'P 1'
#
loop_
_entity.id
_entity.type
_entity.pdbx_description
1 polymer ?
#
loop_
_entity_poly.entity_id
_entity_poly.type
_entity_poly.pdbx_seq_one_letter_code
_entity_poly.pdbx_strand_id
1 'polypeptide(L)'
;MVSLRPSRTLIAAVLATSLVGGLTGCADDSDSPIKFVNGESRGSIVKIGIDTSEPEQVVLGEIYYEIIKAMGHSAGVVPLNDVYSRNAAELLQEEDVDLVVACSGVLLQSLDSRGAKALDSDIAHDRLDGEDPSEVTFDRLAGALPGNIQTVDPSPAQGCASQVELEHLPNSVIPLFYKSKFTRKEVRRINAMTRVLSTVQLEEMSEEVAQGKQPRFVTADWLREYASINVENPDANGGEAEPTATP
;
A
#
# COMPACT_ATOMS: atom_id res chain seq x y z
N MET A 1 13.01 -69.78 -0.23
CA MET A 1 12.12 -70.27 -1.30
C MET A 1 10.69 -70.07 -0.80
N VAL A 2 9.95 -69.03 -1.21
CA VAL A 2 9.18 -68.92 -2.47
C VAL A 2 8.14 -70.05 -2.53
N SER A 3 6.81 -69.87 -2.67
CA SER A 3 5.94 -68.70 -2.84
C SER A 3 4.48 -69.14 -2.98
N LEU A 4 3.56 -68.17 -2.84
CA LEU A 4 2.25 -67.98 -3.49
C LEU A 4 0.95 -68.68 -3.01
N ARG A 5 -0.08 -67.81 -2.93
CA ARG A 5 -1.50 -67.93 -2.54
C ARG A 5 -2.38 -68.65 -3.59
N PRO A 6 -3.68 -68.91 -3.29
CA PRO A 6 -4.79 -67.97 -3.65
C PRO A 6 -5.90 -67.85 -2.57
N SER A 7 -6.44 -66.67 -2.23
CA SER A 7 -7.62 -65.94 -2.80
C SER A 7 -8.98 -66.64 -2.79
N ARG A 8 -9.95 -66.12 -1.99
CA ARG A 8 -11.36 -65.77 -2.33
C ARG A 8 -12.13 -65.28 -1.09
N THR A 9 -12.30 -63.97 -0.89
CA THR A 9 -13.51 -63.13 -1.11
C THR A 9 -14.76 -63.54 -0.32
N LEU A 10 -15.22 -62.67 0.59
CA LEU A 10 -16.64 -62.28 0.71
C LEU A 10 -16.73 -60.91 1.40
N ILE A 11 -17.42 -60.01 0.71
CA ILE A 11 -17.65 -58.60 1.01
C ILE A 11 -18.94 -58.52 1.83
N ALA A 12 -18.97 -57.73 2.90
CA ALA A 12 -20.20 -57.25 3.51
C ALA A 12 -20.09 -55.74 3.75
N ALA A 13 -20.73 -55.00 2.86
CA ALA A 13 -20.90 -53.56 2.92
C ALA A 13 -22.00 -53.21 3.93
N VAL A 14 -21.73 -52.25 4.82
CA VAL A 14 -22.77 -51.49 5.52
C VAL A 14 -22.55 -50.02 5.19
N LEU A 15 -23.32 -49.53 4.23
CA LEU A 15 -23.48 -48.12 3.90
C LEU A 15 -24.41 -47.50 4.95
N ALA A 16 -23.86 -46.67 5.84
CA ALA A 16 -24.63 -45.74 6.65
C ALA A 16 -24.49 -44.34 6.03
N THR A 17 -25.46 -43.99 5.20
CA THR A 17 -25.68 -42.64 4.68
C THR A 17 -26.22 -41.75 5.79
N SER A 18 -25.39 -40.88 6.34
CA SER A 18 -25.83 -39.68 7.09
C SER A 18 -25.55 -38.45 6.23
N LEU A 19 -26.61 -37.95 5.58
CA LEU A 19 -26.64 -36.59 5.04
C LEU A 19 -26.62 -35.62 6.22
N VAL A 20 -25.50 -34.93 6.43
CA VAL A 20 -25.51 -33.66 7.14
C VAL A 20 -25.16 -32.60 6.11
N GLY A 21 -26.19 -31.96 5.57
CA GLY A 21 -26.07 -30.73 4.81
C GLY A 21 -25.60 -29.63 5.76
N GLY A 22 -24.29 -29.45 5.84
CA GLY A 22 -23.71 -28.24 6.39
C GLY A 22 -23.95 -27.11 5.39
N LEU A 23 -24.78 -26.15 5.77
CA LEU A 23 -24.82 -24.84 5.14
C LEU A 23 -23.39 -24.32 5.10
N THR A 24 -22.74 -24.28 3.93
CA THR A 24 -21.59 -23.42 3.72
C THR A 24 -22.13 -22.00 3.74
N GLY A 25 -22.31 -21.46 4.95
CA GLY A 25 -22.38 -20.02 5.12
C GLY A 25 -21.16 -19.46 4.42
N CYS A 26 -21.38 -18.58 3.44
CA CYS A 26 -20.34 -17.66 3.02
C CYS A 26 -20.01 -16.88 4.30
N ALA A 27 -18.92 -17.26 4.97
CA ALA A 27 -18.30 -16.35 5.90
C ALA A 27 -17.99 -15.12 5.07
N ASP A 28 -18.67 -14.02 5.38
CA ASP A 28 -18.29 -12.72 4.89
C ASP A 28 -16.83 -12.53 5.32
N ASP A 29 -15.92 -12.58 4.35
CA ASP A 29 -14.48 -12.40 4.55
C ASP A 29 -14.20 -10.90 4.71
N SER A 30 -14.89 -10.31 5.69
CA SER A 30 -14.80 -8.90 6.07
C SER A 30 -13.73 -8.68 7.15
N ASP A 31 -12.96 -9.71 7.50
CA ASP A 31 -12.03 -9.67 8.64
C ASP A 31 -10.55 -9.87 8.28
N SER A 32 -10.23 -10.03 6.99
CA SER A 32 -8.83 -10.03 6.53
C SER A 32 -8.27 -8.60 6.42
N PRO A 33 -7.14 -8.31 7.09
CA PRO A 33 -6.59 -6.95 7.23
C PRO A 33 -6.17 -6.31 5.89
N ILE A 34 -5.73 -7.10 4.90
CA ILE A 34 -5.50 -6.65 3.52
C ILE A 34 -6.17 -7.64 2.57
N LYS A 35 -6.93 -7.12 1.59
CA LYS A 35 -7.49 -7.95 0.51
C LYS A 35 -6.52 -8.02 -0.66
N PHE A 36 -5.80 -9.14 -0.75
CA PHE A 36 -4.97 -9.42 -1.93
C PHE A 36 -5.86 -9.73 -3.12
N VAL A 37 -5.56 -9.09 -4.25
CA VAL A 37 -6.29 -9.30 -5.51
C VAL A 37 -5.35 -9.77 -6.61
N ASN A 38 -5.78 -10.74 -7.39
CA ASN A 38 -5.10 -11.09 -8.63
C ASN A 38 -5.41 -10.00 -9.68
N GLY A 39 -4.40 -9.60 -10.46
CA GLY A 39 -4.54 -8.52 -11.46
C GLY A 39 -5.71 -8.70 -12.45
N GLU A 40 -6.17 -9.92 -12.68
CA GLU A 40 -7.27 -10.19 -13.61
C GLU A 40 -8.67 -9.74 -13.15
N SER A 41 -8.82 -9.20 -11.92
CA SER A 41 -10.09 -8.62 -11.46
C SER A 41 -10.51 -7.43 -12.33
N ARG A 42 -11.44 -7.67 -13.25
CA ARG A 42 -12.13 -6.65 -14.05
C ARG A 42 -13.21 -5.98 -13.20
N GLY A 43 -12.89 -4.84 -12.59
CA GLY A 43 -13.79 -4.01 -11.78
C GLY A 43 -13.12 -2.73 -11.26
N SER A 44 -13.91 -1.82 -10.67
CA SER A 44 -13.52 -0.49 -10.13
C SER A 44 -12.64 -0.53 -8.87
N ILE A 45 -11.88 -1.62 -8.67
CA ILE A 45 -11.01 -1.78 -7.51
C ILE A 45 -9.77 -0.91 -7.74
N VAL A 46 -9.34 -0.22 -6.69
CA VAL A 46 -8.05 0.46 -6.64
C VAL A 46 -6.99 -0.54 -6.19
N LYS A 47 -6.02 -0.84 -7.06
CA LYS A 47 -4.95 -1.80 -6.82
C LYS A 47 -3.72 -1.09 -6.25
N ILE A 48 -3.27 -1.49 -5.07
CA ILE A 48 -2.11 -0.91 -4.38
C ILE A 48 -0.96 -1.90 -4.47
N GLY A 49 0.11 -1.52 -5.18
CA GLY A 49 1.32 -2.34 -5.30
C GLY A 49 2.22 -2.15 -4.09
N ILE A 50 2.60 -3.23 -3.42
CA ILE A 50 3.55 -3.22 -2.28
C ILE A 50 4.55 -4.37 -2.38
N ASP A 51 5.75 -4.18 -1.82
CA ASP A 51 6.64 -5.29 -1.52
C ASP A 51 6.27 -5.90 -0.17
N THR A 52 5.73 -7.12 -0.17
CA THR A 52 5.29 -7.77 1.08
C THR A 52 6.45 -8.24 1.96
N SER A 53 7.68 -8.24 1.45
CA SER A 53 8.88 -8.56 2.23
C SER A 53 9.44 -7.35 2.99
N GLU A 54 8.98 -6.14 2.66
CA GLU A 54 9.39 -4.88 3.29
C GLU A 54 8.33 -4.39 4.29
N PRO A 55 8.58 -4.46 5.61
CA PRO A 55 7.58 -4.08 6.62
C PRO A 55 7.05 -2.65 6.46
N GLU A 56 7.91 -1.71 6.05
CA GLU A 56 7.52 -0.32 5.75
C GLU A 56 6.48 -0.26 4.62
N GLN A 57 6.66 -1.03 3.54
CA GLN A 57 5.70 -1.12 2.44
C GLN A 57 4.38 -1.77 2.88
N VAL A 58 4.43 -2.76 3.78
CA VAL A 58 3.21 -3.36 4.33
C VAL A 58 2.41 -2.35 5.16
N VAL A 59 3.07 -1.55 6.00
CA VAL A 59 2.42 -0.48 6.77
C VAL A 59 1.82 0.58 5.84
N LEU A 60 2.59 1.06 4.87
CA LEU A 60 2.13 2.06 3.91
C LEU A 60 0.96 1.53 3.07
N GLY A 61 1.03 0.27 2.64
CA GLY A 61 -0.03 -0.43 1.95
C GLY A 61 -1.34 -0.44 2.73
N GLU A 62 -1.28 -0.80 4.02
CA GLU A 62 -2.45 -0.79 4.92
C GLU A 62 -3.05 0.61 5.07
N ILE A 63 -2.20 1.62 5.31
CA ILE A 63 -2.64 3.01 5.47
C ILE A 63 -3.41 3.47 4.22
N TYR A 64 -2.84 3.30 3.03
CA TYR A 64 -3.51 3.72 1.80
C TYR A 64 -4.73 2.86 1.47
N TYR A 65 -4.71 1.56 1.80
CA TYR A 65 -5.87 0.68 1.65
C TYR A 65 -7.07 1.18 2.45
N GLU A 66 -6.88 1.53 3.72
CA GLU A 66 -7.97 2.06 4.55
C GLU A 66 -8.39 3.48 4.16
N ILE A 67 -7.45 4.35 3.76
CA ILE A 67 -7.80 5.67 3.22
C ILE A 67 -8.67 5.54 1.97
N ILE A 68 -8.32 4.65 1.04
CA ILE A 68 -9.07 4.44 -0.20
C ILE A 68 -10.47 3.90 0.09
N LYS A 69 -10.60 2.95 1.01
CA LYS A 69 -11.90 2.43 1.47
C LYS A 69 -12.75 3.51 2.13
N ALA A 70 -12.16 4.34 2.98
CA ALA A 70 -12.87 5.44 3.63
C ALA A 70 -13.35 6.52 2.63
N MET A 71 -12.75 6.59 1.44
CA MET A 71 -13.23 7.43 0.33
C MET A 71 -14.38 6.80 -0.47
N GLY A 72 -14.82 5.57 -0.13
CA GLY A 72 -15.91 4.85 -0.78
C GLY A 72 -15.47 3.97 -1.96
N HIS A 73 -14.17 3.78 -2.17
CA HIS A 73 -13.66 2.88 -3.20
C HIS A 73 -13.48 1.46 -2.68
N SER A 74 -13.64 0.48 -3.57
CA SER A 74 -13.07 -0.84 -3.32
C SER A 74 -11.56 -0.77 -3.50
N ALA A 75 -10.79 -1.36 -2.58
CA ALA A 75 -9.35 -1.42 -2.65
C ALA A 75 -8.87 -2.87 -2.59
N GLY A 76 -7.70 -3.13 -3.16
CA GLY A 76 -7.00 -4.41 -3.06
C GLY A 76 -5.51 -4.22 -3.18
N VAL A 77 -4.75 -5.15 -2.62
CA VAL A 77 -3.28 -5.12 -2.65
C VAL A 77 -2.75 -6.13 -3.66
N VAL A 78 -1.75 -5.70 -4.41
CA VAL A 78 -1.02 -6.51 -5.38
C VAL A 78 0.40 -6.69 -4.85
N PRO A 79 0.85 -7.94 -4.58
CA PRO A 79 2.20 -8.18 -4.14
C PRO A 79 3.17 -7.96 -5.30
N LEU A 80 4.19 -7.16 -5.04
CA LEU A 80 5.31 -6.87 -5.92
C LEU A 80 6.61 -7.36 -5.27
N ASN A 81 7.70 -7.34 -6.03
CA ASN A 81 9.04 -7.63 -5.53
C ASN A 81 9.97 -6.47 -5.85
N ASP A 82 10.92 -6.23 -4.95
CA ASP A 82 12.00 -5.26 -5.09
C ASP A 82 11.48 -3.84 -5.39
N VAL A 83 10.38 -3.44 -4.75
CA VAL A 83 9.67 -2.18 -5.07
C VAL A 83 10.59 -0.97 -4.96
N TYR A 84 11.45 -0.91 -3.94
CA TYR A 84 12.38 0.21 -3.76
C TYR A 84 13.55 0.20 -4.75
N SER A 85 13.89 -0.96 -5.32
CA SER A 85 14.95 -1.09 -6.31
C SER A 85 14.47 -0.78 -7.73
N ARG A 86 13.15 -0.76 -7.96
CA ARG A 86 12.52 -0.46 -9.25
C ARG A 86 12.06 0.99 -9.30
N ASN A 87 11.97 1.52 -10.51
CA ASN A 87 11.38 2.83 -10.72
C ASN A 87 9.86 2.76 -10.45
N ALA A 88 9.37 3.50 -9.45
CA ALA A 88 7.96 3.49 -9.09
C ALA A 88 7.02 3.96 -10.22
N ALA A 89 7.48 4.85 -11.10
CA ALA A 89 6.71 5.26 -12.26
C ALA A 89 6.63 4.17 -13.34
N GLU A 90 7.69 3.38 -13.51
CA GLU A 90 7.67 2.19 -14.38
C GLU A 90 6.80 1.10 -13.78
N LEU A 91 6.84 0.87 -12.46
CA LEU A 91 5.95 -0.08 -11.78
C LEU A 91 4.48 0.21 -12.06
N LEU A 92 4.05 1.47 -11.99
CA LEU A 92 2.68 1.84 -12.35
C LEU A 92 2.32 1.52 -13.80
N GLN A 93 3.28 1.59 -14.72
CA GLN A 93 3.08 1.40 -16.16
C GLN A 93 3.12 -0.06 -16.59
N GLU A 94 3.96 -0.87 -15.94
CA GLU A 94 4.21 -2.27 -16.29
C GLU A 94 3.32 -3.24 -15.51
N GLU A 95 3.10 -2.94 -14.24
CA GLU A 95 2.28 -3.75 -13.35
C GLU A 95 0.83 -3.27 -13.38
N ASP A 96 -0.10 -4.18 -13.15
CA ASP A 96 -1.51 -3.86 -13.07
C ASP A 96 -1.86 -3.34 -11.67
N VAL A 97 -1.35 -2.14 -11.38
CA VAL A 97 -1.53 -1.40 -10.13
C VAL A 97 -1.92 0.06 -10.41
N ASP A 98 -2.65 0.66 -9.49
CA ASP A 98 -3.15 2.03 -9.59
C ASP A 98 -2.42 3.02 -8.68
N LEU A 99 -1.82 2.50 -7.61
CA LEU A 99 -1.07 3.25 -6.63
C LEU A 99 0.15 2.45 -6.17
N VAL A 100 1.30 3.10 -6.06
CA VAL A 100 2.50 2.59 -5.39
C VAL A 100 3.04 3.67 -4.46
N VAL A 101 3.79 3.29 -3.44
CA VAL A 101 4.41 4.24 -2.51
C VAL A 101 5.92 4.22 -2.71
N ALA A 102 6.51 5.39 -2.89
CA ALA A 102 7.94 5.57 -3.11
C ALA A 102 8.51 6.64 -2.18
N CYS A 103 9.83 6.85 -2.26
CA CYS A 103 10.51 7.93 -1.59
C CYS A 103 11.10 8.92 -2.59
N SER A 104 11.00 10.21 -2.28
CA SER A 104 11.30 11.29 -3.23
C SER A 104 12.71 11.23 -3.81
N GLY A 105 13.72 11.08 -2.96
CA GLY A 105 15.13 11.05 -3.37
C GLY A 105 15.48 9.82 -4.21
N VAL A 106 15.12 8.62 -3.74
CA VAL A 106 15.30 7.35 -4.47
C VAL A 106 14.64 7.42 -5.86
N LEU A 107 13.39 7.89 -5.93
CA LEU A 107 12.70 7.96 -7.21
C LEU A 107 13.30 9.03 -8.13
N LEU A 108 13.70 10.19 -7.59
CA LEU A 108 14.40 11.22 -8.36
C LEU A 108 15.71 10.68 -8.93
N GLN A 109 16.48 9.92 -8.15
CA GLN A 109 17.72 9.28 -8.62
C GLN A 109 17.46 8.30 -9.77
N SER A 110 16.36 7.55 -9.71
CA SER A 110 15.96 6.62 -10.78
C SER A 110 15.54 7.35 -12.06
N LEU A 111 14.75 8.43 -11.95
CA LEU A 111 14.23 9.18 -13.10
C LEU A 111 15.24 10.16 -13.70
N ASP A 112 16.08 10.76 -12.86
CA ASP A 112 17.07 11.76 -13.24
C ASP A 112 18.31 11.68 -12.34
N SER A 113 19.10 10.63 -12.54
CA SER A 113 20.34 10.39 -11.78
C SER A 113 21.32 11.58 -11.83
N ARG A 114 21.34 12.34 -12.94
CA ARG A 114 22.22 13.51 -13.06
C ARG A 114 21.71 14.67 -12.20
N GLY A 115 20.42 14.97 -12.28
CA GLY A 115 19.77 15.99 -11.46
C GLY A 115 19.86 15.67 -9.97
N ALA A 116 19.61 14.42 -9.59
CA ALA A 116 19.71 13.95 -8.20
C ALA A 116 21.12 14.15 -7.63
N LYS A 117 22.17 13.75 -8.36
CA LYS A 117 23.58 13.92 -7.93
C LYS A 117 24.00 15.38 -7.83
N ALA A 118 23.51 16.23 -8.73
CA ALA A 118 23.77 17.66 -8.67
C ALA A 118 23.11 18.26 -7.41
N LEU A 119 21.84 17.92 -7.16
CA LEU A 119 21.09 18.41 -6.01
C LEU A 119 21.69 17.91 -4.68
N ASP A 120 22.05 16.63 -4.57
CA ASP A 120 22.77 16.09 -3.41
C ASP A 120 24.07 16.86 -3.13
N SER A 121 24.84 17.17 -4.18
CA SER A 121 26.04 18.00 -4.05
C SER A 121 25.74 19.42 -3.57
N ASP A 122 24.67 20.03 -4.06
CA ASP A 122 24.28 21.38 -3.67
C ASP A 122 23.79 21.43 -2.21
N ILE A 123 23.05 20.41 -1.76
CA ILE A 123 22.67 20.25 -0.35
C ILE A 123 23.92 20.08 0.53
N ALA A 124 24.84 19.18 0.14
CA ALA A 124 26.06 18.91 0.90
C ALA A 124 26.97 20.14 1.08
N HIS A 125 26.87 21.11 0.16
CA HIS A 125 27.67 22.34 0.18
C HIS A 125 26.85 23.59 0.56
N ASP A 126 25.62 23.42 1.09
CA ASP A 126 24.73 24.51 1.52
C ASP A 126 24.49 25.56 0.41
N ARG A 127 24.19 25.09 -0.80
CA ARG A 127 23.97 25.92 -2.00
C ARG A 127 22.50 26.10 -2.37
N LEU A 128 21.59 25.80 -1.45
CA LEU A 128 20.14 25.97 -1.66
C LEU A 128 19.63 27.38 -1.31
N ASP A 129 20.50 28.34 -0.98
CA ASP A 129 20.12 29.72 -0.66
C ASP A 129 19.01 29.85 0.42
N GLY A 130 18.94 28.88 1.35
CA GLY A 130 17.94 28.82 2.43
C GLY A 130 16.63 28.08 2.09
N GLU A 131 16.51 27.50 0.89
CA GLU A 131 15.40 26.61 0.53
C GLU A 131 15.44 25.29 1.30
N ASP A 132 14.26 24.70 1.56
CA ASP A 132 14.16 23.41 2.24
C ASP A 132 14.59 22.27 1.30
N PRO A 133 15.57 21.43 1.68
CA PRO A 133 16.03 20.33 0.84
C PRO A 133 14.93 19.36 0.38
N SER A 134 13.90 19.14 1.21
CA SER A 134 12.80 18.21 0.89
C SER A 134 11.88 18.83 -0.15
N GLU A 135 11.58 20.13 -0.04
CA GLU A 135 10.79 20.89 -1.01
C GLU A 135 11.49 20.92 -2.38
N VAL A 136 12.78 21.29 -2.42
CA VAL A 136 13.54 21.34 -3.68
C VAL A 136 13.65 19.96 -4.33
N THR A 137 13.86 18.91 -3.53
CA THR A 137 13.90 17.52 -4.02
C THR A 137 12.57 17.10 -4.61
N PHE A 138 11.47 17.42 -3.92
CA PHE A 138 10.13 17.10 -4.39
C PHE A 138 9.77 17.87 -5.66
N ASP A 139 10.07 19.16 -5.75
CA ASP A 139 9.81 19.97 -6.94
C ASP A 139 10.56 19.42 -8.15
N ARG A 140 11.81 19.01 -7.95
CA ARG A 140 12.62 18.42 -9.01
C ARG A 140 12.05 17.07 -9.47
N LEU A 141 11.59 16.25 -8.52
CA LEU A 141 10.93 14.99 -8.81
C LEU A 141 9.62 15.22 -9.57
N ALA A 142 8.76 16.13 -9.10
CA ALA A 142 7.49 16.44 -9.72
C ALA A 142 7.65 16.86 -11.19
N GLY A 143 8.74 17.58 -11.50
CA GLY A 143 9.13 17.92 -12.86
C GLY A 143 9.67 16.76 -13.71
N ALA A 144 10.15 15.68 -13.08
CA ALA A 144 10.71 14.50 -13.75
C ALA A 144 9.66 13.39 -14.00
N LEU A 145 8.49 13.44 -13.35
CA LEU A 145 7.45 12.41 -13.48
C LEU A 145 6.86 12.36 -14.90
N PRO A 146 6.49 11.15 -15.39
CA PRO A 146 5.70 11.01 -16.61
C PRO A 146 4.38 11.79 -16.56
N GLY A 147 3.96 12.39 -17.68
CA GLY A 147 2.85 13.34 -17.72
C GLY A 147 1.48 12.82 -17.27
N ASN A 148 1.27 11.49 -17.27
CA ASN A 148 0.05 10.82 -16.81
C ASN A 148 0.10 10.34 -15.35
N ILE A 149 1.25 10.45 -14.69
CA ILE A 149 1.45 10.09 -13.29
C ILE A 149 1.50 11.37 -12.46
N GLN A 150 0.99 11.31 -11.24
CA GLN A 150 1.14 12.37 -10.27
C GLN A 150 1.38 11.80 -8.87
N THR A 151 1.77 12.71 -7.99
CA THR A 151 1.87 12.49 -6.55
C THR A 151 1.22 13.68 -5.82
N VAL A 152 1.30 13.68 -4.49
CA VAL A 152 0.84 14.76 -3.60
C VAL A 152 2.04 15.33 -2.83
N ASP A 153 1.82 16.35 -1.99
CA ASP A 153 2.91 16.93 -1.20
C ASP A 153 3.62 15.82 -0.38
N PRO A 154 4.96 15.89 -0.25
CA PRO A 154 5.72 14.86 0.44
C PRO A 154 5.35 14.81 1.93
N SER A 155 5.43 13.61 2.51
CA SER A 155 5.33 13.49 3.96
C SER A 155 6.59 14.02 4.65
N PRO A 156 6.49 14.41 5.94
CA PRO A 156 7.66 14.57 6.79
C PRO A 156 8.46 13.28 7.00
N ALA A 157 7.83 12.11 6.87
CA ALA A 157 8.46 10.81 7.06
C ALA A 157 9.54 10.53 6.01
N GLN A 158 10.73 10.17 6.48
CA GLN A 158 11.78 9.59 5.65
C GLN A 158 11.57 8.07 5.56
N GLY A 159 11.70 7.51 4.36
CA GLY A 159 11.56 6.07 4.12
C GLY A 159 12.62 5.53 3.17
N CYS A 160 12.44 4.28 2.74
CA CYS A 160 13.32 3.61 1.78
C CYS A 160 14.80 3.55 2.21
N ALA A 161 15.08 3.52 3.52
CA ALA A 161 16.43 3.63 4.08
C ALA A 161 17.43 2.62 3.46
N SER A 162 16.96 1.44 3.07
CA SER A 162 17.78 0.37 2.46
C SER A 162 18.28 0.70 1.05
N GLN A 163 17.70 1.69 0.36
CA GLN A 163 18.04 2.08 -1.02
C GLN A 163 18.62 3.49 -1.14
N VAL A 164 18.93 4.14 -0.01
CA VAL A 164 19.51 5.50 -0.03
C VAL A 164 20.97 5.42 -0.46
N GLU A 165 21.24 5.83 -1.71
CA GLU A 165 22.61 5.95 -2.23
C GLU A 165 23.18 7.37 -2.09
N LEU A 166 22.32 8.38 -2.08
CA LEU A 166 22.67 9.80 -1.99
C LEU A 166 22.37 10.31 -0.58
N GLU A 167 23.42 10.49 0.22
CA GLU A 167 23.35 10.73 1.66
C GLU A 167 22.55 11.99 2.05
N HIS A 168 22.64 13.06 1.27
CA HIS A 168 22.07 14.36 1.63
C HIS A 168 20.70 14.59 1.00
N LEU A 169 20.30 13.75 0.05
CA LEU A 169 19.04 13.89 -0.68
C LEU A 169 17.88 13.31 0.15
N PRO A 170 16.88 14.13 0.56
CA PRO A 170 15.75 13.64 1.36
C PRO A 170 14.89 12.60 0.64
N ASN A 171 14.44 11.62 1.40
CA ASN A 171 13.65 10.46 0.96
C ASN A 171 12.25 10.48 1.59
N SER A 172 11.56 11.61 1.43
CA SER A 172 10.18 11.75 1.91
C SER A 172 9.24 10.76 1.24
N VAL A 173 8.35 10.14 2.02
CA VAL A 173 7.37 9.18 1.51
C VAL A 173 6.30 9.89 0.68
N ILE A 174 6.01 9.33 -0.49
CA ILE A 174 5.06 9.86 -1.46
C ILE A 174 4.23 8.75 -2.12
N PRO A 175 2.90 8.90 -2.25
CA PRO A 175 2.10 8.01 -3.08
C PRO A 175 2.18 8.45 -4.55
N LEU A 176 2.40 7.51 -5.45
CA LEU A 176 2.32 7.73 -6.90
C LEU A 176 1.12 7.01 -7.48
N PHE A 177 0.42 7.68 -8.38
CA PHE A 177 -0.77 7.13 -9.01
C PHE A 177 -1.10 7.85 -10.33
N TYR A 178 -1.95 7.23 -11.15
CA TYR A 178 -2.44 7.84 -12.38
C TYR A 178 -3.30 9.08 -12.11
N LYS A 179 -3.07 10.16 -12.88
CA LYS A 179 -3.86 11.41 -12.79
C LYS A 179 -5.37 11.20 -12.95
N SER A 180 -5.76 10.21 -13.73
CA SER A 180 -7.16 9.87 -14.00
C SER A 180 -7.81 9.00 -12.93
N LYS A 181 -7.05 8.46 -11.98
CA LYS A 181 -7.57 7.47 -11.02
C LYS A 181 -8.45 8.09 -9.94
N PHE A 182 -8.06 9.26 -9.44
CA PHE A 182 -8.72 9.94 -8.34
C PHE A 182 -9.21 11.33 -8.73
N THR A 183 -10.38 11.70 -8.23
CA THR A 183 -10.93 13.04 -8.33
C THR A 183 -10.09 14.05 -7.56
N ARG A 184 -10.24 15.34 -7.85
CA ARG A 184 -9.55 16.40 -7.09
C ARG A 184 -9.87 16.39 -5.59
N LYS A 185 -11.08 15.95 -5.19
CA LYS A 185 -11.47 15.85 -3.77
C LYS A 185 -10.68 14.72 -3.08
N GLU A 186 -10.56 13.58 -3.74
CA GLU A 186 -9.82 12.42 -3.23
C GLU A 186 -8.32 12.69 -3.18
N VAL A 187 -7.75 13.32 -4.21
CA VAL A 187 -6.34 13.75 -4.19
C VAL A 187 -6.03 14.66 -2.99
N ARG A 188 -6.93 15.58 -2.64
CA ARG A 188 -6.77 16.40 -1.43
C ARG A 188 -6.85 15.58 -0.14
N ARG A 189 -7.69 14.54 -0.11
CA ARG A 189 -7.78 13.65 1.05
C ARG A 189 -6.49 12.83 1.18
N ILE A 190 -5.99 12.24 0.08
CA ILE A 190 -4.69 11.55 0.05
C ILE A 190 -3.59 12.49 0.55
N ASN A 191 -3.49 13.70 0.00
CA ASN A 191 -2.51 14.71 0.43
C ASN A 191 -2.56 15.01 1.93
N ALA A 192 -3.77 15.22 2.48
CA ALA A 192 -3.94 15.52 3.89
C ALA A 192 -3.40 14.39 4.80
N MET A 193 -3.54 13.13 4.38
CA MET A 193 -3.06 11.97 5.14
C MET A 193 -1.56 11.75 4.97
N THR A 194 -1.02 12.00 3.77
CA THR A 194 0.43 11.90 3.53
C THR A 194 1.20 12.92 4.37
N ARG A 195 0.70 14.15 4.51
CA ARG A 195 1.37 15.24 5.24
C ARG A 195 1.50 15.06 6.74
N VAL A 196 0.73 14.14 7.33
CA VAL A 196 0.73 13.88 8.79
C VAL A 196 1.51 12.63 9.17
N LEU A 197 2.08 11.90 8.19
CA LEU A 197 2.95 10.76 8.43
C LEU A 197 4.36 11.23 8.80
N SER A 198 4.83 10.90 10.00
CA SER A 198 6.18 11.21 10.48
C SER A 198 7.10 9.99 10.47
N THR A 199 8.43 10.22 10.44
CA THR A 199 9.44 9.15 10.40
C THR A 199 9.30 8.23 11.60
N VAL A 200 9.21 8.79 12.81
CA VAL A 200 9.11 8.01 14.06
C VAL A 200 7.90 7.08 14.04
N GLN A 201 6.74 7.59 13.62
CA GLN A 201 5.52 6.77 13.53
C GLN A 201 5.67 5.64 12.50
N LEU A 202 6.26 5.94 11.34
CA LEU A 202 6.45 4.94 10.29
C LEU A 202 7.43 3.85 10.75
N GLU A 203 8.54 4.22 11.40
CA GLU A 203 9.53 3.30 11.95
C GLU A 203 8.91 2.41 13.03
N GLU A 204 8.21 2.98 14.01
CA GLU A 204 7.52 2.24 15.08
C GLU A 204 6.52 1.23 14.50
N MET A 205 5.66 1.66 13.58
CA MET A 205 4.70 0.75 12.92
C MET A 205 5.40 -0.34 12.11
N SER A 206 6.49 -0.01 11.42
CA SER A 206 7.25 -0.97 10.59
C SER A 206 7.94 -2.02 11.45
N GLU A 207 8.52 -1.64 12.59
CA GLU A 207 9.11 -2.56 13.56
C GLU A 207 8.07 -3.52 14.14
N GLU A 208 6.88 -3.01 14.47
CA GLU A 208 5.78 -3.83 14.97
C GLU A 208 5.32 -4.88 13.95
N VAL A 209 5.18 -4.49 12.68
CA VAL A 209 4.86 -5.43 11.59
C VAL A 209 6.00 -6.43 11.36
N ALA A 210 7.26 -5.99 11.43
CA ALA A 210 8.43 -6.87 11.34
C ALA A 210 8.46 -7.93 12.45
N GLN A 211 7.94 -7.60 13.64
CA GLN A 211 7.76 -8.52 14.77
C GLN A 211 6.54 -9.44 14.62
N GLY A 212 5.82 -9.36 13.50
CA GLY A 212 4.69 -10.22 13.16
C GLY A 212 3.34 -9.72 13.67
N LYS A 213 3.24 -8.48 14.17
CA LYS A 213 1.93 -7.89 14.47
C LYS A 213 1.16 -7.65 13.17
N GLN A 214 -0.17 -7.76 13.23
CA GLN A 214 -0.99 -7.58 12.02
C GLN A 214 -1.09 -6.09 11.65
N PRO A 215 -0.83 -5.71 10.38
CA PRO A 215 -0.78 -4.32 9.94
C PRO A 215 -2.03 -3.48 10.30
N ARG A 216 -3.21 -4.08 10.19
CA ARG A 216 -4.49 -3.46 10.57
C ARG A 216 -4.52 -2.94 12.00
N PHE A 217 -4.00 -3.72 12.95
CA PHE A 217 -3.99 -3.32 14.36
C PHE A 217 -2.90 -2.30 14.63
N VAL A 218 -1.75 -2.44 13.97
CA VAL A 218 -0.62 -1.52 14.09
C VAL A 218 -0.98 -0.11 13.61
N THR A 219 -1.70 -0.01 12.49
CA THR A 219 -2.08 1.28 11.88
C THR A 219 -3.37 1.87 12.43
N ALA A 220 -4.17 1.10 13.20
CA ALA A 220 -5.49 1.51 13.65
C ALA A 220 -5.50 2.81 14.46
N ASP A 221 -4.55 2.96 15.40
CA ASP A 221 -4.50 4.16 16.24
C ASP A 221 -4.09 5.40 15.45
N TRP A 222 -3.11 5.25 14.55
CA TRP A 222 -2.73 6.33 13.63
C TRP A 222 -3.89 6.74 12.72
N LEU A 223 -4.59 5.77 12.13
CA LEU A 223 -5.75 6.03 11.26
C LEU A 223 -6.89 6.72 12.02
N ARG A 224 -7.10 6.35 13.29
CA ARG A 224 -8.11 6.99 14.14
C ARG A 224 -7.74 8.43 14.47
N GLU A 225 -6.51 8.66 14.91
CA GLU A 225 -6.02 9.95 15.39
C GLU A 225 -5.86 10.96 14.24
N TYR A 226 -5.24 10.54 13.14
CA TYR A 226 -4.83 11.45 12.06
C TYR A 226 -5.76 11.41 10.86
N ALA A 227 -6.38 10.27 10.58
CA ALA A 227 -7.28 10.11 9.44
C ALA A 227 -8.77 10.17 9.78
N SER A 228 -9.13 10.19 11.07
CA SER A 228 -10.52 10.00 11.52
C SER A 228 -11.16 8.75 10.93
N ILE A 229 -10.36 7.69 10.74
CA ILE A 229 -10.78 6.38 10.23
C ILE A 229 -10.70 5.39 11.37
N ASN A 230 -11.84 4.82 11.73
CA ASN A 230 -11.98 3.72 12.65
C ASN A 230 -12.04 2.40 11.87
N VAL A 231 -10.94 1.65 11.91
CA VAL A 231 -10.80 0.36 11.22
C VAL A 231 -11.52 -0.78 11.99
N GLU A 232 -11.82 -0.56 13.26
CA GLU A 232 -12.54 -1.51 14.14
C GLU A 232 -14.06 -1.35 14.03
N ASN A 233 -14.53 -0.13 13.72
CA ASN A 233 -15.93 0.19 13.48
C ASN A 233 -16.08 1.08 12.23
N PRO A 234 -16.07 0.50 11.02
CA PRO A 234 -16.14 1.24 9.77
C PRO A 234 -17.41 2.09 9.62
N ASP A 235 -18.52 1.67 10.23
CA ASP A 235 -19.81 2.38 10.18
C ASP A 235 -19.77 3.73 10.93
N ALA A 236 -18.79 3.92 11.82
CA ALA A 236 -18.55 5.19 12.50
C ALA A 236 -17.75 6.19 11.65
N ASN A 237 -17.21 5.77 10.50
CA ASN A 237 -16.47 6.64 9.60
C ASN A 237 -17.49 7.45 8.81
N GLY A 238 -17.74 8.68 9.28
CA GLY A 238 -18.84 9.53 8.83
C GLY A 238 -19.09 9.49 7.32
N GLY A 239 -20.12 8.76 6.92
CA GLY A 239 -20.82 8.99 5.67
C GLY A 239 -21.79 10.14 5.85
N GLU A 240 -21.86 11.06 4.90
CA GLU A 240 -23.06 11.89 4.74
C GLU A 240 -24.26 10.93 4.71
N ALA A 241 -25.09 10.99 5.75
CA ALA A 241 -26.32 10.23 5.81
C ALA A 241 -27.11 10.49 4.52
N GLU A 242 -27.32 9.44 3.74
CA GLU A 242 -28.27 9.44 2.65
C GLU A 242 -29.61 9.96 3.21
N PRO A 243 -30.23 11.00 2.61
CA PRO A 243 -31.48 11.52 3.13
C PRO A 243 -32.52 10.40 3.06
N THR A 244 -32.98 9.98 4.22
CA THR A 244 -34.06 9.02 4.40
C THR A 244 -35.29 9.49 3.64
N ALA A 245 -35.53 8.92 2.46
CA ALA A 245 -36.81 8.97 1.80
C ALA A 245 -37.82 8.29 2.73
N THR A 246 -38.62 9.12 3.40
CA THR A 246 -39.74 8.71 4.27
C THR A 246 -40.98 8.59 3.37
N PRO A 247 -41.91 7.66 3.65
CA PRO A 247 -42.74 6.97 2.66
C PRO A 247 -43.83 7.82 1.99
#